data_AF-A0A8H7J2S1-F1
#
_entry.id   AF-A0A8H7J2S1-F1
#
_cell.length_a   1.000
_cell.length_b   1.000
_cell.length_c   1.000
_cell.angle_alpha   90.00
_cell.angle_beta   90.00
_cell.angle_gamma   90.00
#
_symmetry.space_group_name_H-M   'P 1'
#
loop_
_entity.id
_entity.type
_entity.pdbx_description
1 polymer ?
#
loop_
_entity_poly.entity_id
_entity_poly.type
_entity_poly.pdbx_seq_one_letter_code
_entity_poly.pdbx_strand_id
1 'polypeptide(L)'
;MGPMALSADSSTSACSAPLCQAPFGLFNRRHHCRKCGGIFCAQDSSKQVRLDELARFHPEGEWHRACDRCHSSFREWEHLRLSRSNSESSSHSGGGAQPVQAPVAAKRPDARVGSLAQSFQGAWNWSTF
;
A
#
# COMPACT_ATOMS: atom_id res chain seq x y z
N MET A 1 12.92 21.91 -12.98
CA MET A 1 12.34 20.92 -12.05
C MET A 1 13.49 20.23 -11.33
N GLY A 2 13.83 20.71 -10.13
CA GLY A 2 15.06 20.35 -9.41
C GLY A 2 15.01 18.95 -8.79
N PRO A 3 16.16 18.32 -8.53
CA PRO A 3 16.25 16.96 -8.01
C PRO A 3 15.80 16.91 -6.54
N MET A 4 14.99 15.91 -6.19
CA MET A 4 14.69 15.54 -4.81
C MET A 4 15.99 15.09 -4.14
N ALA A 5 16.51 15.90 -3.22
CA ALA A 5 17.66 15.56 -2.39
C ALA A 5 17.30 14.39 -1.46
N LEU A 6 17.99 13.27 -1.64
CA LEU A 6 18.00 12.17 -0.70
C LEU A 6 18.88 12.59 0.49
N SER A 7 18.27 13.07 1.58
CA SER A 7 19.03 13.42 2.79
C SER A 7 19.55 12.15 3.47
N ALA A 8 20.85 12.10 3.73
CA ALA A 8 21.52 11.02 4.45
C ALA A 8 21.17 11.08 5.96
N ASP A 9 20.21 10.28 6.42
CA ASP A 9 19.69 10.27 7.80
C ASP A 9 20.55 9.46 8.79
N SER A 10 21.80 9.85 9.03
CA SER A 10 22.53 9.42 10.24
C SER A 10 22.52 10.47 11.36
N SER A 11 21.92 11.64 11.12
CA SER A 11 22.03 12.83 11.98
C SER A 11 20.70 13.41 12.47
N THR A 12 19.57 12.68 12.37
CA THR A 12 18.26 13.20 12.77
C THR A 12 18.24 13.50 14.28
N SER A 13 18.45 14.78 14.62
CA SER A 13 18.60 15.28 15.99
C SER A 13 17.27 15.67 16.64
N ALA A 14 16.19 15.72 15.87
CA ALA A 14 14.85 16.11 16.31
C ALA A 14 13.76 15.25 15.65
N CYS A 15 12.54 15.33 16.19
CA CYS A 15 11.38 14.62 15.67
C CYS A 15 11.14 14.88 14.17
N SER A 16 10.81 13.83 13.41
CA SER A 16 10.48 13.95 11.97
C SER A 16 9.04 14.43 11.70
N ALA A 17 8.24 14.75 12.71
CA ALA A 17 6.88 15.25 12.50
C ALA A 17 6.92 16.73 12.03
N PRO A 18 6.13 17.15 11.02
CA PRO A 18 6.28 18.47 10.38
C PRO A 18 6.18 19.69 11.30
N LEU A 19 5.45 19.57 12.41
CA LEU A 19 5.22 20.65 13.38
C LEU A 19 5.90 20.38 14.73
N CYS A 20 6.66 19.29 14.84
CA CYS A 20 7.38 18.95 16.06
C CYS A 20 8.87 19.17 15.84
N GLN A 21 9.46 20.06 16.61
CA GLN A 21 10.90 20.31 16.63
C GLN A 21 11.56 19.77 17.90
N ALA A 22 10.91 18.82 18.58
CA ALA A 22 11.42 18.26 19.83
C ALA A 22 12.78 17.60 19.61
N PRO A 23 13.88 18.12 20.22
CA PRO A 23 15.19 17.52 20.08
C PRO A 23 15.25 16.20 20.84
N PHE A 24 16.02 15.25 20.34
CA PHE A 24 16.28 14.00 21.04
C PHE A 24 17.39 14.17 22.08
N GLY A 25 17.25 13.48 23.20
CA GLY A 25 18.20 13.55 24.32
C GLY A 25 17.93 12.48 25.37
N LEU A 26 18.36 12.73 26.61
CA LEU A 26 18.21 11.77 27.71
C LEU A 26 16.73 11.51 28.08
N PHE A 27 15.89 12.54 27.99
CA PHE A 27 14.47 12.47 28.35
C PHE A 27 13.56 12.23 27.15
N ASN A 28 13.90 12.77 25.97
CA ASN A 28 13.15 12.55 24.74
C ASN A 28 13.87 11.51 23.88
N ARG A 29 13.43 10.25 24.00
CA ARG A 29 14.03 9.11 23.29
C ARG A 29 13.51 9.04 21.85
N ARG A 30 14.30 8.40 21.00
CA ARG A 30 13.99 8.17 19.58
C ARG A 30 13.06 6.97 19.44
N HIS A 31 11.99 7.13 18.66
CA HIS A 31 11.05 6.05 18.34
C HIS A 31 10.86 5.92 16.83
N HIS A 32 11.02 4.72 16.29
CA HIS A 32 10.83 4.48 14.86
C HIS A 32 9.37 4.20 14.54
N CYS A 33 8.85 4.81 13.48
CA CYS A 33 7.60 4.37 12.86
C CYS A 33 7.88 3.11 12.04
N ARG A 34 7.24 1.97 12.37
CA ARG A 34 7.52 0.71 11.66
C ARG A 34 7.06 0.72 10.20
N LYS A 35 6.14 1.63 9.84
CA LYS A 35 5.61 1.79 8.47
C LYS A 35 6.52 2.62 7.56
N CYS A 36 6.97 3.80 8.01
CA CYS A 36 7.73 4.72 7.17
C CYS A 36 9.22 4.83 7.53
N GLY A 37 9.65 4.22 8.62
CA GLY A 37 11.04 4.23 9.08
C GLY A 37 11.49 5.52 9.78
N GLY A 38 10.71 6.61 9.71
CA GLY A 38 11.07 7.90 10.34
C GLY A 38 11.21 7.83 11.86
N ILE A 39 11.94 8.79 12.44
CA ILE A 39 12.24 8.87 13.87
C ILE A 39 11.39 9.96 14.53
N PHE A 40 10.64 9.59 15.56
CA PHE A 40 9.65 10.44 16.21
C PHE A 40 9.86 10.48 17.72
N CYS A 41 9.33 11.52 18.36
CA CYS A 41 9.19 11.53 19.81
C CYS A 41 8.07 10.58 20.26
N ALA A 42 7.92 10.39 21.57
CA ALA A 42 6.90 9.51 22.13
C ALA A 42 5.48 9.96 21.76
N GLN A 43 5.24 11.27 21.71
CA GLN A 43 3.93 11.87 21.43
C GLN A 43 3.49 11.63 19.98
N ASP A 44 4.34 11.99 19.01
CA ASP A 44 4.05 11.87 17.58
C ASP A 44 4.07 10.42 17.05
N SER A 45 4.46 9.46 17.90
CA SER A 45 4.45 8.03 17.60
C SER A 45 3.70 7.21 18.64
N SER A 46 2.75 7.82 19.33
CA SER A 46 1.97 7.16 20.40
C SER A 46 0.98 6.11 19.86
N LYS A 47 0.71 6.11 18.56
CA LYS A 47 -0.33 5.29 17.92
C LYS A 47 0.23 3.99 17.34
N GLN A 48 -0.67 3.07 16.99
CA GLN A 48 -0.32 1.77 16.43
C GLN A 48 -1.14 1.46 15.17
N VAL A 49 -0.57 0.67 14.26
CA VAL A 49 -1.19 0.22 13.01
C VAL A 49 -0.88 -1.26 12.76
N ARG A 50 -1.73 -1.96 12.03
CA ARG A 50 -1.52 -3.38 11.66
C ARG A 50 -0.65 -3.50 10.41
N LEU A 51 0.50 -4.17 10.52
CA LEU A 51 1.43 -4.36 9.39
C LEU A 51 1.76 -5.85 9.17
N ASP A 52 2.02 -6.22 7.92
CA ASP A 52 2.64 -7.49 7.58
C ASP A 52 4.19 -7.43 7.69
N GLU A 53 4.85 -8.55 7.39
CA GLU A 53 6.32 -8.67 7.38
C GLU A 53 7.00 -7.68 6.42
N LEU A 54 6.26 -7.20 5.41
CA LEU A 54 6.72 -6.24 4.41
C LEU A 54 6.35 -4.80 4.77
N ALA A 55 5.90 -4.54 6.01
CA ALA A 55 5.44 -3.24 6.49
C ALA A 55 4.28 -2.63 5.68
N ARG A 56 3.47 -3.44 5.00
CA ARG A 56 2.24 -3.01 4.32
C ARG A 56 1.07 -3.10 5.29
N PHE A 57 0.05 -2.26 5.09
CA PHE A 57 -1.15 -2.36 5.92
C PHE A 57 -1.84 -3.68 5.61
N HIS A 58 -2.10 -4.48 6.63
CA HIS A 58 -2.63 -5.82 6.46
C HIS A 58 -3.69 -6.13 7.51
N PRO A 59 -4.82 -6.74 7.11
CA PRO A 59 -5.91 -7.03 8.03
C PRO A 59 -5.59 -8.11 9.04
N GLU A 60 -4.62 -8.98 8.74
CA GLU A 60 -4.08 -9.97 9.69
C GLU A 60 -2.66 -9.58 10.14
N GLY A 61 -2.29 -8.31 9.96
CA GLY A 61 -1.01 -7.81 10.41
C GLY A 61 -0.93 -7.67 11.93
N GLU A 62 0.29 -7.60 12.44
CA GLU A 62 0.57 -7.36 13.85
C GLU A 62 0.56 -5.87 14.17
N TRP A 63 0.21 -5.52 15.41
CA TRP A 63 0.20 -4.13 15.86
C TRP A 63 1.61 -3.60 16.07
N HIS A 64 1.95 -2.54 15.35
CA HIS A 64 3.25 -1.90 15.46
C HIS A 64 3.11 -0.40 15.66
N ARG A 65 4.10 0.19 16.35
CA ARG A 65 4.21 1.63 16.55
C ARG A 65 4.24 2.38 15.21
N ALA A 66 3.45 3.43 15.11
CA ALA A 66 3.37 4.29 13.95
C ALA A 66 3.33 5.78 14.34
N CYS A 67 3.86 6.61 13.45
CA CYS A 67 3.66 8.04 13.55
C CYS A 67 2.22 8.44 13.20
N ASP A 68 1.83 9.64 13.59
CA ASP A 68 0.49 10.17 13.34
C ASP A 68 0.06 10.11 11.87
N ARG A 69 0.97 10.47 10.95
CA ARG A 69 0.69 10.41 9.52
C ARG A 69 0.36 8.99 9.05
N CYS A 70 1.18 8.01 9.44
CA CYS A 70 0.95 6.61 9.07
C CYS A 70 -0.30 6.04 9.73
N HIS A 71 -0.63 6.49 10.94
CA HIS A 71 -1.88 6.13 11.59
C HIS A 71 -3.10 6.66 10.83
N SER A 72 -3.09 7.92 10.39
CA SER A 72 -4.19 8.47 9.58
C SER A 72 -4.38 7.69 8.28
N SER A 73 -3.29 7.39 7.56
CA SER A 73 -3.37 6.54 6.35
C SER A 73 -3.88 5.12 6.63
N PHE A 74 -3.57 4.56 7.80
CA PHE A 74 -4.10 3.26 8.20
C PHE A 74 -5.62 3.30 8.42
N ARG A 75 -6.14 4.37 9.05
CA ARG A 75 -7.58 4.56 9.26
C ARG A 75 -8.36 4.68 7.95
N GLU A 76 -7.81 5.39 6.98
CA GLU A 76 -8.39 5.49 5.63
C GLU A 76 -8.40 4.13 4.92
N TRP A 77 -7.26 3.43 4.96
CA TRP A 77 -7.13 2.09 4.41
C TRP A 77 -8.12 1.09 5.04
N GLU A 78 -8.29 1.16 6.37
CA GLU A 78 -9.22 0.32 7.13
C GLU A 78 -10.68 0.59 6.70
N HIS A 79 -11.05 1.87 6.56
CA HIS A 79 -12.39 2.26 6.13
C HIS A 79 -12.70 1.77 4.70
N LEU A 80 -11.77 1.92 3.76
CA LEU A 80 -11.94 1.43 2.39
C LEU A 80 -12.02 -0.10 2.30
N ARG A 81 -11.29 -0.80 3.16
CA ARG A 81 -11.34 -2.27 3.24
C ARG A 81 -12.70 -2.74 3.76
N LEU A 82 -13.19 -2.14 4.84
CA LEU A 82 -14.51 -2.48 5.42
C LEU A 82 -15.66 -2.13 4.47
N SER A 83 -15.58 -1.01 3.74
CA SER A 83 -16.63 -0.64 2.78
C SER A 83 -16.74 -1.64 1.62
N ARG A 84 -15.62 -2.21 1.17
CA ARG A 84 -15.62 -3.30 0.18
C ARG A 84 -16.21 -4.59 0.74
N SER A 85 -15.84 -4.96 1.97
CA SER A 85 -16.39 -6.16 2.64
C SER A 85 -17.89 -6.07 2.89
N ASN A 86 -18.41 -4.88 3.21
CA ASN A 86 -19.85 -4.67 3.44
C ASN A 86 -20.69 -4.72 2.15
N SER A 87 -20.08 -4.60 0.98
CA SER A 87 -20.79 -4.69 -0.30
C SER A 87 -21.22 -6.14 -0.63
N GLU A 88 -20.56 -7.13 -0.02
CA GLU A 88 -20.86 -8.57 -0.17
C GLU A 88 -22.03 -9.03 0.74
N SER A 89 -22.63 -8.12 1.52
CA SER A 89 -23.85 -8.39 2.31
C SER A 89 -25.12 -7.93 1.60
N SER A 90 -25.21 -8.21 0.30
CA SER A 90 -26.46 -8.12 -0.46
C SER A 90 -26.77 -9.45 -1.17
N SER A 91 -26.95 -10.50 -0.36
CA SER A 91 -27.54 -11.76 -0.83
C SER A 91 -29.02 -11.56 -1.17
N HIS A 92 -29.28 -11.42 -2.48
CA HIS A 92 -30.49 -11.78 -3.24
C HIS A 92 -31.85 -11.30 -2.72
N SER A 93 -32.36 -10.25 -3.37
CA SER A 93 -33.72 -10.25 -3.91
C SER A 93 -33.61 -9.80 -5.37
N GLY A 94 -34.13 -10.61 -6.29
CA GLY A 94 -33.79 -10.61 -7.71
C GLY A 94 -33.96 -9.27 -8.42
N GLY A 95 -33.01 -8.97 -9.31
CA GLY A 95 -33.06 -7.84 -10.25
C GLY A 95 -32.04 -8.08 -11.35
N GLY A 96 -32.51 -8.31 -12.56
CA GLY A 96 -31.77 -8.95 -13.66
C GLY A 96 -30.44 -8.31 -14.05
N ALA A 97 -29.46 -9.16 -14.32
CA ALA A 97 -28.33 -8.84 -15.18
C ALA A 97 -28.85 -8.66 -16.61
N GLN A 98 -28.85 -7.43 -17.11
CA GLN A 98 -28.95 -7.15 -18.54
C GLN A 98 -27.52 -7.07 -19.10
N PRO A 99 -27.13 -7.94 -20.05
CA PRO A 99 -25.86 -7.80 -20.75
C PRO A 99 -25.91 -6.59 -21.68
N VAL A 100 -24.95 -5.68 -21.55
CA VAL A 100 -24.76 -4.60 -22.52
C VAL A 100 -24.32 -5.20 -23.86
N GLN A 101 -25.14 -4.98 -24.89
CA GLN A 101 -24.91 -5.45 -26.25
C GLN A 101 -23.79 -4.64 -26.90
N ALA A 102 -22.75 -5.32 -27.40
CA ALA A 102 -21.73 -4.74 -28.26
C ALA A 102 -22.28 -4.60 -29.70
N PRO A 103 -22.10 -3.45 -30.39
CA PRO A 103 -22.52 -3.32 -31.78
C PRO A 103 -21.62 -4.11 -32.76
N VAL A 104 -22.29 -4.58 -33.81
CA VAL A 104 -21.86 -5.54 -34.84
C VAL A 104 -20.80 -5.01 -35.81
N ALA A 105 -19.99 -5.95 -36.32
CA ALA A 105 -18.81 -5.81 -37.18
C ALA A 105 -19.03 -5.18 -38.56
N ALA A 106 -18.01 -4.46 -39.05
CA ALA A 106 -17.76 -4.19 -40.46
C ALA A 106 -16.57 -5.03 -40.97
N LYS A 107 -16.71 -5.58 -42.18
CA LYS A 107 -15.91 -6.66 -42.80
C LYS A 107 -14.46 -6.26 -43.18
N ARG A 108 -13.56 -7.25 -43.08
CA ARG A 108 -12.15 -7.30 -43.55
C ARG A 108 -12.04 -7.22 -45.09
N PRO A 109 -10.82 -7.02 -45.62
CA PRO A 109 -10.20 -8.19 -46.27
C PRO A 109 -8.78 -8.52 -45.79
N ASP A 110 -8.42 -9.77 -46.08
CA ASP A 110 -7.27 -10.55 -45.61
C ASP A 110 -5.87 -10.03 -45.95
N ALA A 111 -4.95 -10.22 -45.01
CA ALA A 111 -3.57 -10.58 -45.30
C ALA A 111 -3.12 -11.65 -44.29
N ARG A 112 -2.66 -12.79 -44.82
CA ARG A 112 -2.15 -13.97 -44.10
C ARG A 112 -0.70 -13.74 -43.65
N VAL A 113 -0.38 -14.24 -42.45
CA VAL A 113 0.84 -14.98 -42.03
C VAL A 113 0.89 -14.82 -40.50
N GLY A 114 0.56 -15.83 -39.69
CA GLY A 114 1.30 -17.08 -39.51
C GLY A 114 2.20 -16.93 -38.28
N SER A 115 1.83 -17.50 -37.13
CA SER A 115 2.71 -18.34 -36.31
C SER A 115 2.03 -18.77 -34.99
N LEU A 116 1.83 -20.08 -34.90
CA LEU A 116 1.94 -20.97 -33.75
C LEU A 116 1.52 -20.48 -32.34
N ALA A 117 0.37 -21.01 -31.90
CA ALA A 117 0.02 -21.13 -30.49
C ALA A 117 1.03 -22.04 -29.76
N GLN A 118 1.44 -21.65 -28.55
CA GLN A 118 1.79 -22.59 -27.48
C GLN A 118 1.75 -21.87 -26.12
N SER A 119 0.72 -22.20 -25.36
CA SER A 119 0.57 -21.88 -23.95
C SER A 119 1.11 -23.05 -23.12
N PHE A 120 2.28 -22.95 -22.48
CA PHE A 120 2.64 -23.85 -21.38
C PHE A 120 3.58 -23.15 -20.39
N GLN A 121 3.03 -22.87 -19.21
CA GLN A 121 3.58 -23.13 -17.87
C GLN A 121 5.12 -23.11 -17.66
N GLY A 122 5.54 -22.23 -16.75
CA GLY A 122 6.51 -22.57 -15.69
C GLY A 122 8.00 -22.47 -16.00
N ALA A 123 8.64 -21.41 -15.50
CA ALA A 123 10.01 -21.44 -14.93
C ALA A 123 10.30 -20.10 -14.25
N TRP A 124 10.01 -19.98 -12.94
CA TRP A 124 10.64 -18.95 -12.10
C TRP A 124 12.04 -19.45 -11.77
N ASN A 125 13.07 -18.90 -12.42
CA ASN A 125 14.44 -19.10 -12.00
C ASN A 125 14.75 -18.16 -10.83
N TRP A 126 15.41 -18.67 -9.80
CA TRP A 126 16.11 -17.86 -8.83
C TRP A 126 17.58 -18.28 -8.94
N SER A 127 18.45 -17.36 -9.34
CA SER A 127 19.87 -17.64 -9.49
C SER A 127 20.54 -17.57 -8.12
N THR A 128 21.21 -18.66 -7.73
CA THR A 128 22.19 -18.66 -6.64
C THR A 128 23.56 -18.37 -7.23
N PHE A 129 24.16 -17.23 -6.87
CA PHE A 129 25.61 -17.04 -6.84
C PHE A 129 25.93 -16.09 -5.68
#